data_AF-A0A6H1X4B9-F1
#
_entry.id   AF-A0A6H1X4B9-F1
#
_cell.length_a   1.000
_cell.length_b   1.000
_cell.length_c   1.000
_cell.angle_alpha   90.00
_cell.angle_beta   90.00
_cell.angle_gamma   90.00
#
_symmetry.space_group_name_H-M   'P 1'
#
loop_
_entity.id
_entity.type
_entity.pdbx_description
1 polymer ?
#
loop_
_entity_poly.entity_id
_entity_poly.type
_entity_poly.pdbx_seq_one_letter_code
_entity_poly.pdbx_strand_id
1 'polypeptide(L)'
;MNFSNNKNADVFVSIHCNADPAGTSSINGVETFYWKDDTQESKNLAQAIQSSIVNSLDVKDRGIKKEEFAVIKSTKCPSVLVETGFLSNNIEANNLSNDDYQEKMAEAIVDGIKEYLTEN
;
A
#
# COMPACT_ATOMS: atom_id res chain seq x y z
N MET A 1 12.77 -11.59 0.43
CA MET A 1 12.53 -11.91 -0.99
C MET A 1 12.44 -13.41 -1.32
N ASN A 2 13.20 -14.30 -0.67
CA ASN A 2 13.16 -15.74 -0.97
C ASN A 2 11.77 -16.40 -0.77
N PHE A 3 10.92 -15.86 0.11
CA PHE A 3 9.58 -16.42 0.31
C PHE A 3 8.63 -16.15 -0.87
N SER A 4 8.54 -14.91 -1.35
CA SER A 4 7.64 -14.53 -2.47
C SER A 4 8.09 -15.14 -3.81
N ASN A 5 9.39 -15.07 -4.14
CA ASN A 5 9.94 -15.55 -5.42
C ASN A 5 9.84 -17.08 -5.62
N ASN A 6 9.50 -17.82 -4.57
CA ASN A 6 9.33 -19.28 -4.58
C ASN A 6 7.87 -19.73 -4.66
N LYS A 7 6.92 -18.80 -4.78
CA LYS A 7 5.48 -19.08 -4.72
C LYS A 7 4.71 -18.88 -6.03
N ASN A 8 5.40 -18.51 -7.13
CA ASN A 8 4.75 -18.12 -8.39
C ASN A 8 3.58 -17.15 -8.17
N ALA A 9 3.77 -16.16 -7.29
CA ALA A 9 2.74 -15.17 -7.01
C ALA A 9 2.53 -14.26 -8.22
N ASP A 10 1.28 -13.92 -8.52
CA ASP A 10 0.92 -12.96 -9.57
C ASP A 10 1.26 -11.52 -9.16
N VAL A 11 1.16 -11.22 -7.86
CA VAL A 11 1.52 -9.92 -7.26
C VAL A 11 2.11 -10.09 -5.86
N PHE A 12 2.87 -9.11 -5.40
CA PHE A 12 3.34 -9.00 -4.02
C PHE A 12 2.93 -7.67 -3.40
N VAL A 13 2.28 -7.71 -2.23
CA VAL A 13 1.84 -6.51 -1.50
C VAL A 13 2.39 -6.59 -0.08
N SER A 14 3.20 -5.59 0.31
CA SER A 14 3.64 -5.39 1.69
C SER A 14 2.73 -4.37 2.36
N ILE A 15 2.16 -4.69 3.52
CA ILE A 15 1.26 -3.78 4.26
C ILE A 15 2.01 -3.22 5.46
N HIS A 16 2.04 -1.89 5.56
CA HIS A 16 2.77 -1.14 6.58
C HIS A 16 1.89 -0.02 7.16
N CYS A 17 2.31 0.51 8.30
CA CYS A 17 1.82 1.77 8.84
C CYS A 17 3.01 2.71 9.02
N ASN A 18 2.86 3.95 8.57
CA ASN A 18 3.92 4.92 8.55
C ASN A 18 4.07 5.57 9.94
N ALA A 19 5.14 6.31 10.14
CA ALA A 19 5.30 7.19 11.28
C ALA A 19 6.20 8.36 10.88
N ASP A 20 5.82 9.58 11.27
CA ASP A 20 6.70 10.73 11.14
C ASP A 20 7.86 10.61 12.15
N PRO A 21 9.14 10.56 11.70
CA PRO A 21 10.28 10.50 12.61
C PRO A 21 10.38 11.70 13.55
N ALA A 22 9.83 12.86 13.17
CA ALA A 22 9.76 14.03 14.04
C ALA A 22 8.66 13.93 15.10
N GLY A 23 7.82 12.88 15.05
CA GLY A 23 6.71 12.66 15.96
C GLY A 23 5.59 13.68 15.81
N THR A 24 5.51 14.40 14.69
CA THR A 24 4.43 15.37 14.50
C THR A 24 3.12 14.65 14.20
N SER A 25 2.07 15.05 14.90
CA SER A 25 0.74 14.46 14.76
C SER A 25 -0.07 15.07 13.61
N SER A 26 0.56 15.84 12.72
CA SER A 26 -0.12 16.58 11.65
C SER A 26 -0.06 15.88 10.30
N ILE A 27 0.91 15.00 10.09
CA ILE A 27 0.99 14.19 8.87
C ILE A 27 -0.07 13.09 8.96
N ASN A 28 -0.79 12.90 7.86
CA ASN A 28 -1.78 11.83 7.69
C ASN A 28 -1.92 11.43 6.21
N GLY A 29 -2.64 10.34 5.99
CA GLY A 29 -3.03 9.82 4.69
C GLY A 29 -2.34 8.52 4.29
N VAL A 30 -2.84 7.96 3.19
CA VAL A 30 -2.37 6.69 2.61
C VAL A 30 -1.44 6.97 1.44
N GLU A 31 -0.39 6.16 1.32
CA GLU A 31 0.54 6.18 0.19
C GLU A 31 0.92 4.76 -0.22
N THR A 32 1.09 4.56 -1.53
CA THR A 32 1.51 3.26 -2.08
C THR A 32 2.81 3.42 -2.85
N PHE A 33 3.80 2.61 -2.50
CA PHE A 33 5.14 2.63 -3.07
C PHE A 33 5.35 1.47 -4.04
N TYR A 34 6.06 1.75 -5.12
CA TYR A 34 6.60 0.74 -6.04
C TYR A 34 8.09 0.98 -6.23
N TRP A 35 8.82 -0.05 -6.70
CA TRP A 35 10.27 0.06 -6.83
C TRP A 35 10.65 1.11 -7.90
N LYS A 36 11.71 1.88 -7.63
CA LYS A 36 12.07 3.02 -8.48
C LYS A 36 12.37 2.67 -9.96
N ASP A 37 12.98 1.50 -10.17
CA ASP A 37 13.39 0.95 -11.46
C ASP A 37 12.41 -0.12 -11.95
N ASP A 38 11.22 -0.19 -11.34
CA ASP A 38 10.26 -1.26 -11.59
C ASP A 38 9.52 -1.10 -12.92
N THR A 39 8.85 -2.18 -13.28
CA THR A 39 8.00 -2.33 -14.45
C THR A 39 6.76 -1.46 -14.39
N GLN A 40 6.15 -1.20 -15.55
CA GLN A 40 4.84 -0.54 -15.65
C GLN A 40 3.76 -1.29 -14.84
N GLU A 41 3.91 -2.60 -14.66
CA GLU A 41 2.97 -3.44 -13.91
C GLU A 41 2.92 -3.09 -12.42
N SER A 42 4.07 -2.94 -11.74
CA SER A 42 4.06 -2.51 -10.32
C SER A 42 3.47 -1.12 -10.14
N LYS A 43 3.67 -0.23 -11.13
CA LYS A 43 3.04 1.10 -11.13
C LYS A 43 1.52 0.99 -11.30
N ASN A 44 1.04 0.14 -12.20
CA ASN A 44 -0.40 -0.10 -12.40
C ASN A 44 -1.04 -0.70 -11.14
N LEU A 45 -0.40 -1.71 -10.53
CA LEU A 45 -0.83 -2.29 -9.27
C LEU A 45 -0.89 -1.25 -8.14
N ALA A 46 0.15 -0.41 -8.01
CA ALA A 46 0.17 0.66 -7.01
C ALA A 46 -0.99 1.65 -7.22
N GLN A 47 -1.25 2.02 -8.48
CA GLN A 47 -2.32 2.96 -8.82
C GLN A 47 -3.69 2.38 -8.51
N ALA A 48 -3.95 1.12 -8.90
CA ALA A 48 -5.23 0.46 -8.64
C ALA A 48 -5.51 0.34 -7.14
N ILE A 49 -4.53 -0.09 -6.34
CA ILE A 49 -4.66 -0.17 -4.89
C ILE A 49 -4.88 1.22 -4.26
N GLN A 50 -4.06 2.21 -4.61
CA GLN A 50 -4.19 3.56 -4.07
C GLN A 50 -5.56 4.17 -4.38
N SER A 51 -6.02 4.05 -5.63
CA SER A 51 -7.32 4.57 -6.07
C SER A 51 -8.48 3.86 -5.37
N SER A 52 -8.43 2.53 -5.23
CA SER A 52 -9.45 1.77 -4.52
C SER A 52 -9.57 2.20 -3.05
N ILE A 53 -8.45 2.37 -2.34
CA ILE A 53 -8.45 2.84 -0.95
C ILE A 53 -9.08 4.23 -0.83
N VAL A 54 -8.63 5.19 -1.65
CA VAL A 54 -9.10 6.59 -1.58
C VAL A 54 -10.57 6.73 -1.99
N ASN A 55 -11.07 5.87 -2.88
CA ASN A 55 -12.48 5.86 -3.27
C ASN A 55 -13.39 5.20 -2.22
N SER A 56 -12.85 4.26 -1.44
CA SER A 56 -13.61 3.46 -0.47
C SER A 56 -13.59 4.06 0.94
N LEU A 57 -12.55 4.82 1.28
CA LEU A 57 -12.34 5.38 2.61
C LEU A 57 -12.16 6.90 2.54
N ASP A 58 -12.68 7.61 3.56
CA ASP A 58 -12.43 9.04 3.75
C ASP A 58 -11.02 9.26 4.34
N VAL A 59 -10.01 9.05 3.49
CA VAL A 59 -8.59 9.19 3.84
C VAL A 59 -7.93 10.20 2.92
N LYS A 60 -6.88 10.85 3.43
CA LYS A 60 -6.08 11.75 2.61
C LYS A 60 -5.25 10.95 1.61
N ASP A 61 -5.42 11.27 0.33
CA ASP A 61 -4.61 10.72 -0.74
C ASP A 61 -3.22 11.40 -0.77
N ARG A 62 -2.16 10.60 -0.62
CA ARG A 62 -0.76 11.05 -0.78
C ARG A 62 -0.12 10.52 -2.06
N GLY A 63 -0.90 9.80 -2.86
CA GLY A 63 -0.54 9.26 -4.16
C GLY A 63 0.40 8.07 -4.13
N ILE A 64 0.77 7.65 -5.34
CA ILE A 64 1.78 6.61 -5.55
C ILE A 64 3.19 7.21 -5.67
N LYS A 65 4.19 6.49 -5.16
CA LYS A 65 5.57 6.98 -5.12
C LYS A 65 6.58 5.90 -5.50
N LYS A 66 7.71 6.35 -6.04
CA LYS A 66 8.88 5.50 -6.31
C LYS A 66 9.78 5.52 -5.10
N GLU A 67 10.13 4.35 -4.56
CA GLU A 67 11.08 4.25 -3.46
C GLU A 67 12.01 3.05 -3.56
N GLU A 68 13.10 3.12 -2.78
CA GLU A 68 14.15 2.10 -2.72
C GLU A 68 13.97 1.11 -1.54
N PHE A 69 12.73 0.76 -1.19
CA PHE A 69 12.49 -0.20 -0.12
C PHE A 69 12.91 -1.62 -0.51
N ALA A 70 13.75 -2.23 0.33
CA ALA A 70 14.28 -3.57 0.08
C ALA A 70 13.21 -4.67 0.00
N VAL A 71 12.00 -4.45 0.54
CA VAL A 71 10.92 -5.45 0.53
C VAL A 71 10.22 -5.56 -0.83
N ILE A 72 10.18 -4.46 -1.60
CA ILE A 72 9.63 -4.39 -2.96
C ILE A 72 10.71 -4.41 -4.04
N LYS A 73 11.96 -4.63 -3.65
CA LYS A 73 13.07 -4.81 -4.59
C LYS A 73 13.07 -6.24 -5.13
N SER A 74 13.47 -6.44 -6.39
CA SER A 74 13.84 -7.74 -6.97
C SER A 74 12.86 -8.91 -6.71
N THR A 75 11.57 -8.64 -6.79
CA THR A 75 10.49 -9.63 -6.88
C THR A 75 10.38 -10.13 -8.33
N LYS A 76 9.92 -11.37 -8.53
CA LYS A 76 9.66 -11.93 -9.87
C LYS A 76 8.29 -11.53 -10.44
N CYS A 77 7.50 -10.80 -9.66
CA CYS A 77 6.14 -10.35 -9.96
C CYS A 77 6.02 -8.86 -9.63
N PRO A 78 5.00 -8.17 -10.14
CA PRO A 78 4.66 -6.81 -9.70
C PRO A 78 4.62 -6.72 -8.17
N SER A 79 5.21 -5.67 -7.61
CA SER A 79 5.33 -5.53 -6.15
C SER A 79 5.17 -4.12 -5.65
N VAL A 80 4.42 -3.98 -4.55
CA VAL A 80 4.13 -2.69 -3.92
C VAL A 80 4.19 -2.77 -2.40
N LEU A 81 4.38 -1.62 -1.76
CA LEU A 81 4.26 -1.43 -0.32
C LEU A 81 3.17 -0.38 -0.06
N VAL A 82 2.16 -0.73 0.71
CA VAL A 82 1.07 0.17 1.09
C VAL A 82 1.32 0.66 2.50
N GLU A 83 1.42 1.96 2.69
CA GLU A 83 1.36 2.61 4.00
C GLU A 83 -0.08 3.04 4.28
N THR A 84 -0.74 2.37 5.22
CA THR A 84 -2.19 2.50 5.46
C THR A 84 -2.58 3.72 6.30
N GLY A 85 -1.62 4.54 6.71
CA GLY A 85 -1.78 5.73 7.58
C GLY A 85 -0.57 5.92 8.50
N PHE A 86 -0.57 6.99 9.31
CA PHE A 86 0.54 7.34 10.21
C PHE A 86 0.23 7.03 11.68
N LEU A 87 1.00 6.13 12.30
CA LEU A 87 0.92 5.84 13.75
C LEU A 87 1.33 7.02 14.63
N SER A 88 2.10 7.97 14.10
CA SER A 88 2.41 9.24 14.79
C SER A 88 1.21 10.20 14.86
N ASN A 89 0.15 9.94 14.09
CA ASN A 89 -1.10 10.68 14.14
C ASN A 89 -2.11 9.93 15.01
N ASN A 90 -2.53 10.53 16.14
CA ASN A 90 -3.42 9.87 17.10
C ASN A 90 -4.78 9.44 16.50
N ILE A 91 -5.31 10.19 15.53
CA ILE A 91 -6.58 9.84 14.88
C ILE A 91 -6.37 8.61 14.00
N GLU A 92 -5.33 8.59 13.18
CA GLU A 92 -5.03 7.43 12.35
C GLU A 92 -4.60 6.22 13.17
N ALA A 93 -3.83 6.38 14.25
CA ALA A 93 -3.47 5.28 15.14
C ALA A 93 -4.70 4.63 15.80
N ASN A 94 -5.71 5.43 16.18
CA ASN A 94 -6.97 4.90 16.70
C ASN A 94 -7.76 4.16 15.62
N ASN A 95 -7.80 4.67 14.39
CA ASN A 95 -8.44 3.98 13.27
C ASN A 95 -7.69 2.67 12.92
N LEU A 96 -6.36 2.71 12.84
CA LEU A 96 -5.52 1.56 12.53
C LEU A 96 -5.53 0.48 13.61
N SER A 97 -5.99 0.78 14.82
CA SER A 97 -6.21 -0.19 15.90
C SER A 97 -7.67 -0.64 16.04
N ASN A 98 -8.56 -0.16 15.17
CA ASN A 98 -9.97 -0.52 15.15
C ASN A 98 -10.23 -1.63 14.11
N ASP A 99 -10.80 -2.74 14.54
CA ASP A 99 -11.03 -3.92 13.69
C ASP A 99 -11.94 -3.61 12.49
N ASP A 100 -13.01 -2.83 12.66
CA ASP A 100 -13.92 -2.47 11.56
C ASP A 100 -13.22 -1.60 10.50
N TYR A 101 -12.29 -0.73 10.92
CA TYR A 101 -11.49 0.07 10.00
C TYR A 101 -10.45 -0.78 9.27
N GLN A 102 -9.81 -1.73 9.98
CA GLN A 102 -8.87 -2.67 9.36
C GLN A 102 -9.56 -3.53 8.30
N GLU A 103 -10.78 -4.00 8.56
CA GLU A 103 -11.54 -4.79 7.58
C GLU A 103 -11.83 -3.97 6.32
N LYS A 104 -12.33 -2.72 6.46
CA LYS A 104 -12.58 -1.86 5.29
C LYS A 104 -11.30 -1.53 4.51
N MET A 105 -10.18 -1.34 5.20
CA MET A 105 -8.88 -1.14 4.56
C MET A 105 -8.45 -2.40 3.79
N ALA A 106 -8.63 -3.59 4.38
CA ALA A 106 -8.32 -4.86 3.74
C ALA A 106 -9.22 -5.10 2.50
N GLU A 107 -10.52 -4.86 2.61
CA GLU A 107 -11.48 -4.92 1.50
C GLU A 107 -11.05 -4.00 0.35
N ALA A 108 -10.72 -2.74 0.65
CA ALA A 108 -10.29 -1.78 -0.37
C ALA A 108 -8.98 -2.21 -1.05
N ILE A 109 -8.00 -2.72 -0.31
CA ILE A 109 -6.76 -3.27 -0.89
C ILE A 109 -7.09 -4.47 -1.80
N VAL A 110 -7.94 -5.39 -1.33
CA VAL A 110 -8.35 -6.58 -2.08
C VAL A 110 -9.05 -6.19 -3.38
N ASP A 111 -9.94 -5.20 -3.35
CA ASP A 111 -10.67 -4.77 -4.53
C ASP A 111 -9.74 -4.08 -5.55
N GLY A 112 -8.75 -3.29 -5.09
CA GLY A 112 -7.72 -2.73 -5.97
C GLY A 112 -6.82 -3.80 -6.61
N ILE A 113 -6.51 -4.88 -5.87
CA ILE A 113 -5.79 -6.03 -6.43
C ILE A 113 -6.64 -6.75 -7.49
N LYS A 114 -7.93 -6.99 -7.21
CA LYS A 114 -8.84 -7.62 -8.18
C LYS A 114 -8.96 -6.79 -9.45
N GLU A 115 -9.15 -5.47 -9.31
CA GLU A 115 -9.21 -4.54 -10.45
C GLU A 115 -7.98 -4.70 -11.34
N TYR A 116 -6.77 -4.62 -10.74
CA TYR A 116 -5.52 -4.83 -11.47
C TYR A 116 -5.44 -6.18 -12.19
N LEU A 117 -5.89 -7.27 -11.56
CA LEU A 117 -5.84 -8.63 -12.12
C LEU A 117 -6.93 -8.91 -13.16
N THR A 118 -7.95 -8.07 -13.26
CA THR A 118 -9.09 -8.26 -14.20
C THR A 118 -9.04 -7.34 -15.41
N GLU A 119 -8.34 -6.21 -15.32
CA GLU A 119 -8.16 -5.25 -16.41
C GLU A 119 -6.91 -5.52 -17.28
N ASN A 120 -6.10 -6.52 -16.93
CA ASN A 120 -4.92 -6.98 -17.67
C ASN A 120 -5.01 -8.47 -18.00
#